data_AF-A0A7T8HGQ3-F1
#
_entry.id   AF-A0A7T8HGQ3-F1
#
_cell.length_a   1.000
_cell.length_b   1.000
_cell.length_c   1.000
_cell.angle_alpha   90.00
_cell.angle_beta   90.00
_cell.angle_gamma   90.00
#
_symmetry.space_group_name_H-M   'P 1'
#
loop_
_entity.id
_entity.type
_entity.pdbx_description
1 polymer ?
#
loop_
_entity_poly.entity_id
_entity_poly.type
_entity_poly.pdbx_seq_one_letter_code
_entity_poly.pdbx_strand_id
1 'polypeptide(L)'
;MELHHRQQLEKAETRALEAEKRSLETQEIQESRVINLELRLEELSGSVADYDRQRHEDQKSIAKLRERIAQLDTENCALTHVRGSDSMDAHDEQEDMNEEDVDTSTHSNRGITSLVERIIRLRSELRELNSQSENPIPDIDNYFNQDEKKDDMEDKGWKSKYFLLSDNFEDFKKNSSSTGSGNSLSLQAVLKSQESDRATIHSLNVEISDLTDKLGRLRTQVSSLEEGKATNEGKVRDLSSELHSAKISMSEALQSKEVELRKKTQTLESELEKQRERFLCSMQEKEDELKVMRDNLEMAIDNGFVSYMNRKSSGHINASQLDNLTEKLGLCVEDESRMMIHYSEETARKEKEVSGLRAQIRDLESAMREIQARFISKEEEYISEVERLSDEAAVLRRMSKSDLNVEYLKNVVVNYMLSSDIASKEHMLNAIAAVLVFSDKEVRRIKAFHSSWLWKKS
;
A
#
# COMPACT_ATOMS: atom_id res chain seq x y z
N MET A 1 36.42 4.92 -75.75
CA MET A 1 36.70 4.98 -74.29
C MET A 1 35.97 6.13 -73.61
N GLU A 2 35.96 7.35 -74.18
CA GLU A 2 35.33 8.53 -73.57
C GLU A 2 33.84 8.40 -73.27
N LEU A 3 33.05 7.81 -74.16
CA LEU A 3 31.60 7.59 -73.95
C LEU A 3 31.29 6.68 -72.75
N HIS A 4 32.09 5.63 -72.54
CA HIS A 4 31.91 4.70 -71.43
C HIS A 4 32.29 5.36 -70.10
N HIS A 5 33.36 6.16 -70.09
CA HIS A 5 33.77 6.93 -68.92
C HIS A 5 32.72 7.98 -68.54
N ARG A 6 32.14 8.68 -69.52
CA ARG A 6 31.04 9.64 -69.28
C ARG A 6 29.81 8.96 -68.68
N GLN A 7 29.42 7.79 -69.20
CA GLN A 7 28.31 7.02 -68.64
C GLN A 7 28.60 6.49 -67.23
N GLN A 8 29.85 6.18 -66.91
CA GLN A 8 30.25 5.78 -65.56
C GLN A 8 30.19 6.96 -64.57
N LEU A 9 30.61 8.16 -65.01
CA LEU A 9 30.50 9.39 -64.22
C LEU A 9 29.05 9.75 -63.94
N GLU A 10 28.18 9.75 -64.96
CA GLU A 10 26.74 10.00 -64.77
C GLU A 10 26.11 9.00 -63.79
N LYS A 11 26.44 7.70 -63.89
CA LYS A 11 25.97 6.68 -62.94
C LYS A 11 26.52 6.85 -61.53
N ALA A 12 27.75 7.36 -61.39
CA ALA A 12 28.32 7.67 -60.09
C ALA A 12 27.65 8.90 -59.46
N GLU A 13 27.32 9.91 -60.27
CA GLU A 13 26.62 11.12 -59.87
C GLU A 13 25.18 10.82 -59.44
N THR A 14 24.44 10.00 -60.19
CA THR A 14 23.10 9.56 -59.77
C THR A 14 23.13 8.75 -58.47
N ARG A 15 24.12 7.88 -58.29
CA ARG A 15 24.29 7.12 -57.04
C ARG A 15 24.66 8.03 -55.86
N ALA A 16 25.47 9.07 -56.09
CA ALA A 16 25.80 10.05 -55.06
C ALA A 16 24.56 10.86 -54.65
N LEU A 17 23.76 11.33 -55.60
CA LEU A 17 22.51 12.05 -55.33
C LEU A 17 21.48 11.18 -54.61
N GLU A 18 21.35 9.90 -54.99
CA GLU A 18 20.48 8.95 -54.29
C GLU A 18 20.95 8.68 -52.85
N ALA A 19 22.27 8.58 -52.63
CA ALA A 19 22.85 8.42 -51.31
C ALA A 19 22.65 9.67 -50.43
N GLU A 20 22.82 10.87 -51.01
CA GLU A 20 22.56 12.14 -50.33
C GLU A 20 21.09 12.27 -49.94
N LYS A 21 20.16 11.93 -50.85
CA LYS A 21 18.73 11.95 -50.56
C LYS A 21 18.36 10.99 -49.42
N ARG A 22 18.87 9.75 -49.44
CA ARG A 22 18.64 8.79 -48.35
C ARG A 22 19.23 9.28 -47.03
N SER A 23 20.38 9.93 -47.06
CA SER A 23 20.98 10.54 -45.87
C SER A 23 20.08 11.62 -45.27
N LEU A 24 19.55 12.52 -46.11
CA LEU A 24 18.62 13.57 -45.68
C LEU A 24 17.33 13.00 -45.09
N GLU A 25 16.72 12.00 -45.76
CA GLU A 25 15.53 11.32 -45.24
C GLU A 25 15.80 10.67 -43.87
N THR A 26 16.97 10.03 -43.68
CA THR A 26 17.32 9.46 -42.37
C THR A 26 17.58 10.53 -41.31
N GLN A 27 18.16 11.67 -41.69
CA GLN A 27 18.39 12.80 -40.79
C GLN A 27 17.07 13.43 -40.35
N GLU A 28 16.12 13.65 -41.25
CA GLU A 28 14.81 14.22 -40.93
C GLU A 28 14.02 13.33 -39.95
N ILE A 29 14.08 12.00 -40.13
CA ILE A 29 13.48 11.04 -39.19
C ILE A 29 14.18 11.10 -37.83
N GLN A 30 15.51 11.23 -37.80
CA GLN A 30 16.27 11.35 -36.56
C GLN A 30 15.96 12.66 -35.84
N GLU A 31 15.91 13.79 -36.55
CA GLU A 31 15.54 15.10 -35.99
C GLU A 31 14.12 15.08 -35.44
N SER A 32 13.16 14.52 -36.18
CA SER A 32 11.77 14.36 -35.71
C SER A 32 11.69 13.52 -34.43
N ARG A 33 12.50 12.46 -34.34
CA ARG A 33 12.58 11.63 -33.13
C ARG A 33 13.21 12.38 -31.97
N VAL A 34 14.27 13.17 -32.21
CA VAL A 34 14.91 14.01 -31.19
C VAL A 34 13.91 15.03 -30.65
N ILE A 35 13.19 15.74 -31.53
CA ILE A 35 12.17 16.72 -31.13
C ILE A 35 11.08 16.06 -30.26
N ASN A 36 10.62 14.85 -30.64
CA ASN A 36 9.63 14.14 -29.84
C ASN A 36 10.16 13.72 -28.46
N LEU A 37 11.44 13.30 -28.40
CA LEU A 37 12.10 12.98 -27.14
C LEU A 37 12.32 14.22 -26.26
N GLU A 38 12.69 15.36 -26.86
CA GLU A 38 12.84 16.64 -26.17
C GLU A 38 11.51 17.11 -25.58
N LEU A 39 10.42 17.03 -26.35
CA LEU A 39 9.07 17.37 -25.88
C LEU A 39 8.65 16.45 -24.73
N ARG A 40 8.92 15.15 -24.83
CA ARG A 40 8.60 14.21 -23.75
C ARG A 40 9.46 14.45 -22.50
N LEU A 41 10.72 14.86 -22.68
CA LEU A 41 11.60 15.27 -21.59
C LEU A 41 11.09 16.56 -20.92
N GLU A 42 10.58 17.51 -21.70
CA GLU A 42 9.99 18.75 -21.18
C GLU A 42 8.71 18.45 -20.37
N GLU A 43 7.81 17.62 -20.91
CA GLU A 43 6.62 17.16 -20.17
C GLU A 43 7.00 16.45 -18.87
N LEU A 44 7.98 15.54 -18.91
CA LEU A 44 8.44 14.82 -17.73
C LEU A 44 9.07 15.79 -16.72
N SER A 45 9.92 16.72 -17.18
CA SER A 45 10.53 17.75 -16.35
C SER A 45 9.49 18.66 -15.70
N GLY A 46 8.42 19.02 -16.42
CA GLY A 46 7.29 19.76 -15.89
C GLY A 46 6.57 18.97 -14.80
N SER A 47 6.23 17.71 -15.07
CA SER A 47 5.56 16.87 -14.08
C SER A 47 6.41 16.64 -12.82
N VAL A 48 7.73 16.46 -12.96
CA VAL A 48 8.64 16.32 -11.82
C VAL A 48 8.69 17.62 -11.00
N ALA A 49 8.73 18.79 -11.65
CA ALA A 49 8.69 20.07 -10.96
C ALA A 49 7.38 20.28 -10.18
N ASP A 50 6.24 19.87 -10.76
CA ASP A 50 4.94 19.91 -10.08
C ASP A 50 4.91 18.97 -8.87
N TYR A 51 5.44 17.75 -9.00
CA TYR A 51 5.57 16.81 -7.88
C TYR A 51 6.49 17.34 -6.78
N ASP A 52 7.62 17.96 -7.11
CA ASP A 52 8.51 18.56 -6.13
C ASP A 52 7.86 19.73 -5.39
N ARG A 53 7.07 20.54 -6.10
CA ARG A 53 6.28 21.61 -5.49
C ARG A 53 5.23 21.05 -4.54
N GLN A 54 4.44 20.06 -4.97
CA GLN A 54 3.45 19.41 -4.13
C GLN A 54 4.09 18.78 -2.89
N ARG A 55 5.23 18.10 -3.07
CA ARG A 55 6.00 17.53 -1.97
C ARG A 55 6.46 18.59 -0.96
N HIS A 56 6.89 19.77 -1.42
CA HIS A 56 7.23 20.87 -0.53
C HIS A 56 6.02 21.44 0.23
N GLU A 57 4.86 21.53 -0.43
CA GLU A 57 3.61 21.94 0.21
C GLU A 57 3.15 20.93 1.27
N ASP A 58 3.24 19.64 0.96
CA ASP A 58 2.95 18.54 1.89
C ASP A 58 3.93 18.53 3.06
N GLN A 59 5.21 18.74 2.83
CA GLN A 59 6.20 18.80 3.90
C GLN A 59 5.94 20.00 4.83
N LYS A 60 5.47 21.13 4.29
CA LYS A 60 5.04 22.29 5.07
C LYS A 60 3.75 22.01 5.85
N SER A 61 2.79 21.28 5.29
CA SER A 61 1.56 20.90 5.98
C SER A 61 1.84 19.92 7.12
N ILE A 62 2.69 18.91 6.88
CA ILE A 62 3.18 17.96 7.89
C ILE A 62 3.90 18.69 9.01
N ALA A 63 4.75 19.67 8.71
CA ALA A 63 5.43 20.46 9.74
C ALA A 63 4.43 21.21 10.64
N LYS A 64 3.40 21.83 10.07
CA LYS A 64 2.33 22.50 10.83
C LYS A 64 1.51 21.54 11.69
N LEU A 65 1.19 20.36 11.16
CA LEU A 65 0.46 19.33 11.90
C LEU A 65 1.29 18.81 13.07
N ARG A 66 2.61 18.58 12.87
CA ARG A 66 3.54 18.21 13.95
C ARG A 66 3.61 19.29 15.03
N GLU A 67 3.68 20.56 14.64
CA GLU A 67 3.63 21.68 15.59
C GLU A 67 2.32 21.71 16.37
N ARG A 68 1.18 21.48 15.71
CA ARG A 68 -0.13 21.42 16.39
C ARG A 68 -0.26 20.24 17.34
N ILE A 69 0.27 19.07 16.98
CA ILE A 69 0.33 17.91 17.87
C ILE A 69 1.18 18.24 19.10
N ALA A 70 2.36 18.82 18.91
CA ALA A 70 3.21 19.24 20.02
C ALA A 70 2.52 20.25 20.95
N GLN A 71 1.78 21.22 20.39
CA GLN A 71 0.96 22.15 21.18
C GLN A 71 -0.13 21.43 21.99
N LEU A 72 -0.86 20.50 21.36
CA LEU A 72 -1.89 19.71 22.03
C LEU A 72 -1.30 18.80 23.12
N ASP A 73 -0.12 18.24 22.91
CA ASP A 73 0.58 17.46 23.94
C ASP A 73 0.97 18.33 25.13
N THR A 74 1.43 19.57 24.91
CA THR A 74 1.69 20.51 26.01
C THR A 74 0.42 20.93 26.75
N GLU A 75 -0.69 21.13 26.04
CA GLU A 75 -1.99 21.46 26.63
C GLU A 75 -2.54 20.29 27.45
N ASN A 76 -2.48 19.06 26.91
CA ASN A 76 -2.89 17.85 27.60
C ASN A 76 -2.00 17.59 28.84
N CYS A 77 -0.69 17.80 28.74
CA CYS A 77 0.22 17.66 29.88
C CYS A 77 -0.09 18.70 30.97
N ALA A 78 -0.44 19.93 30.61
CA ALA A 78 -0.90 20.94 31.56
C ALA A 78 -2.24 20.55 32.21
N LEU A 79 -3.20 20.04 31.42
CA LEU A 79 -4.51 19.63 31.91
C LEU A 79 -4.45 18.39 32.81
N THR A 80 -3.59 17.40 32.52
CA THR A 80 -3.42 16.24 33.39
C THR A 80 -2.72 16.62 34.69
N HIS A 81 -1.81 17.60 34.69
CA HIS A 81 -1.21 18.10 35.93
C HIS A 81 -2.23 18.86 36.80
N VAL A 82 -3.16 19.59 36.18
CA VAL A 82 -4.29 20.22 36.89
C VAL A 82 -5.28 19.17 37.41
N ARG A 83 -5.54 18.10 36.65
CA ARG A 83 -6.50 17.04 37.03
C ARG A 83 -5.93 16.04 38.05
N GLY A 84 -4.61 15.84 38.07
CA GLY A 84 -3.90 14.97 39.00
C GLY A 84 -3.69 15.58 40.40
N SER A 85 -3.99 16.86 40.60
CA SER A 85 -3.91 17.52 41.91
C SER A 85 -5.21 17.41 42.74
N ASP A 86 -6.31 16.92 42.17
CA ASP A 86 -7.65 16.98 42.79
C ASP A 86 -8.33 15.62 43.04
N SER A 87 -7.65 14.49 42.82
CA SER A 87 -8.22 13.16 43.15
C SER A 87 -7.23 12.31 43.94
N MET A 88 -7.13 12.65 45.23
CA MET A 88 -6.66 11.73 46.26
C MET A 88 -7.86 10.88 46.72
N ASP A 89 -7.62 9.58 46.88
CA ASP A 89 -8.41 8.63 47.69
C ASP A 89 -9.60 7.92 47.01
N ALA A 90 -9.50 6.57 46.91
CA ALA A 90 -10.52 5.57 47.25
C ALA A 90 -10.47 4.29 46.38
N HIS A 91 -10.20 3.17 47.07
CA HIS A 91 -10.73 1.79 46.90
C HIS A 91 -10.59 1.09 45.54
N ASP A 92 -9.75 0.05 45.38
CA ASP A 92 -9.88 -1.31 45.93
C ASP A 92 -11.15 -2.03 45.44
N GLU A 93 -11.00 -2.88 44.41
CA GLU A 93 -11.63 -4.20 44.35
C GLU A 93 -11.06 -5.03 43.18
N GLN A 94 -10.77 -6.29 43.50
CA GLN A 94 -10.19 -7.32 42.66
C GLN A 94 -11.19 -7.84 41.63
N GLU A 95 -10.81 -7.90 40.35
CA GLU A 95 -11.31 -8.93 39.44
C GLU A 95 -10.17 -9.48 38.57
N ASP A 96 -9.91 -10.75 38.82
CA ASP A 96 -9.01 -11.67 38.16
C ASP A 96 -9.79 -12.27 36.98
N MET A 97 -9.46 -11.97 35.72
CA MET A 97 -9.81 -12.82 34.56
C MET A 97 -8.94 -12.51 33.33
N ASN A 98 -8.48 -13.61 32.73
CA ASN A 98 -7.80 -13.74 31.45
C ASN A 98 -8.56 -13.09 30.27
N GLU A 99 -7.81 -12.58 29.29
CA GLU A 99 -7.96 -12.69 27.82
C GLU A 99 -7.26 -11.49 27.16
N GLU A 100 -6.25 -11.68 26.31
CA GLU A 100 -6.43 -11.71 24.85
C GLU A 100 -7.29 -10.55 24.35
N ASP A 101 -6.64 -9.39 24.17
CA ASP A 101 -7.22 -8.24 23.46
C ASP A 101 -7.32 -8.54 21.96
N VAL A 102 -8.46 -9.14 21.59
CA VAL A 102 -9.15 -8.91 20.33
C VAL A 102 -10.41 -8.11 20.65
N ASP A 103 -10.48 -6.89 20.12
CA ASP A 103 -11.67 -6.04 19.99
C ASP A 103 -12.59 -5.87 21.22
N THR A 104 -12.17 -4.99 22.14
CA THR A 104 -12.96 -4.51 23.30
C THR A 104 -14.27 -3.79 22.91
N SER A 105 -14.51 -3.46 21.64
CA SER A 105 -15.78 -2.88 21.16
C SER A 105 -16.87 -3.91 20.83
N THR A 106 -16.53 -5.19 20.71
CA THR A 106 -17.48 -6.23 20.24
C THR A 106 -18.12 -7.01 21.38
N HIS A 107 -17.44 -7.15 22.52
CA HIS A 107 -17.94 -7.92 23.68
C HIS A 107 -19.04 -7.20 24.46
N SER A 108 -18.98 -5.87 24.60
CA SER A 108 -20.06 -5.11 25.24
C SER A 108 -21.35 -5.17 24.40
N ASN A 109 -21.22 -5.08 23.07
CA ASN A 109 -22.35 -5.28 22.16
C ASN A 109 -22.87 -6.72 22.18
N ARG A 110 -21.99 -7.73 22.28
CA ARG A 110 -22.39 -9.14 22.37
C ARG A 110 -23.14 -9.43 23.67
N GLY A 111 -22.67 -8.85 24.79
CA GLY A 111 -23.35 -8.88 26.09
C GLY A 111 -24.74 -8.26 26.01
N ILE A 112 -24.85 -7.04 25.47
CA ILE A 112 -26.13 -6.35 25.25
C ILE A 112 -27.04 -7.18 24.34
N THR A 113 -26.56 -7.71 23.22
CA THR A 113 -27.37 -8.56 22.32
C THR A 113 -27.83 -9.85 23.00
N SER A 114 -27.00 -10.48 23.83
CA SER A 114 -27.37 -11.69 24.57
C SER A 114 -28.40 -11.40 25.67
N LEU A 115 -28.34 -10.21 26.28
CA LEU A 115 -29.29 -9.71 27.27
C LEU A 115 -30.64 -9.41 26.61
N VAL A 116 -30.61 -8.78 25.43
CA VAL A 116 -31.80 -8.54 24.61
C VAL A 116 -32.43 -9.87 24.19
N GLU A 117 -31.66 -10.84 23.72
CA GLU A 117 -32.16 -12.19 23.39
C GLU A 117 -32.72 -12.93 24.62
N ARG A 118 -32.12 -12.74 25.80
CA ARG A 118 -32.62 -13.32 27.05
C ARG A 118 -33.94 -12.67 27.47
N ILE A 119 -34.06 -11.35 27.35
CA ILE A 119 -35.30 -10.60 27.63
C ILE A 119 -36.41 -11.02 26.67
N ILE A 120 -36.11 -11.19 25.38
CA ILE A 120 -37.08 -11.67 24.39
C ILE A 120 -37.54 -13.09 24.72
N ARG A 121 -36.61 -13.99 25.07
CA ARG A 121 -36.95 -15.36 25.49
C ARG A 121 -37.84 -15.40 26.74
N LEU A 122 -37.51 -14.60 27.75
CA LEU A 122 -38.33 -14.50 28.97
C LEU A 122 -39.71 -13.90 28.68
N ARG A 123 -39.82 -12.93 27.76
CA ARG A 123 -41.11 -12.40 27.31
C ARG A 123 -41.96 -13.45 26.59
N SER A 124 -41.36 -14.28 25.74
CA SER A 124 -42.08 -15.40 25.09
C SER A 124 -42.51 -16.46 26.10
N GLU A 125 -41.65 -16.80 27.06
CA GLU A 125 -41.95 -17.81 28.09
C GLU A 125 -43.05 -17.33 29.05
N LEU A 126 -43.06 -16.04 29.41
CA LEU A 126 -44.15 -15.43 30.18
C LEU A 126 -45.47 -15.39 29.40
N ARG A 127 -45.43 -15.17 28.07
CA ARG A 127 -46.63 -15.23 27.21
C ARG A 127 -47.21 -16.65 27.20
N GLU A 128 -46.34 -17.64 27.08
CA GLU A 128 -46.72 -19.06 27.05
C GLU A 128 -47.26 -19.54 28.39
N LEU A 129 -46.62 -19.17 29.51
CA LEU A 129 -47.10 -19.47 30.85
C LEU A 129 -48.41 -18.77 31.20
N ASN A 130 -48.61 -17.51 30.76
CA ASN A 130 -49.89 -16.82 30.95
C ASN A 130 -51.02 -17.49 30.16
N SER A 131 -50.73 -18.02 28.97
CA SER A 131 -51.72 -18.74 28.14
C SER A 131 -52.11 -20.11 28.70
N GLN A 132 -51.22 -20.73 29.49
CA GLN A 132 -51.43 -22.03 30.14
C GLN A 132 -51.99 -21.91 31.58
N SER A 133 -52.12 -20.69 32.11
CA SER A 133 -52.63 -20.45 33.46
C SER A 133 -54.16 -20.39 33.50
N GLU A 134 -54.77 -20.88 34.59
CA GLU A 134 -56.24 -20.88 34.77
C GLU A 134 -56.86 -19.48 34.90
N ASN A 135 -56.04 -18.43 35.12
CA ASN A 135 -56.45 -17.03 35.15
C ASN A 135 -55.52 -16.18 34.25
N PRO A 136 -55.73 -16.17 32.92
CA PRO A 136 -54.90 -15.38 32.03
C PRO A 136 -55.09 -13.90 32.31
N ILE A 137 -53.99 -13.18 32.57
CA ILE A 137 -54.01 -11.72 32.72
C ILE A 137 -54.38 -11.13 31.35
N PRO A 138 -55.49 -10.38 31.24
CA PRO A 138 -55.86 -9.71 29.99
C PRO A 138 -54.81 -8.64 29.68
N ASP A 139 -54.28 -8.69 28.46
CA ASP A 139 -53.43 -7.65 27.87
C ASP A 139 -52.03 -7.48 28.50
N ILE A 140 -51.30 -8.60 28.63
CA ILE A 140 -49.85 -8.60 28.96
C ILE A 140 -49.03 -7.68 28.04
N ASP A 141 -49.45 -7.52 26.79
CA ASP A 141 -48.77 -6.67 25.81
C ASP A 141 -48.79 -5.18 26.22
N ASN A 142 -49.81 -4.73 26.96
CA ASN A 142 -49.87 -3.36 27.46
C ASN A 142 -48.90 -3.12 28.64
N TYR A 143 -48.54 -4.16 29.39
CA TYR A 143 -47.53 -4.07 30.45
C TYR A 143 -46.10 -4.06 29.90
N PHE A 144 -45.85 -4.75 28.79
CA PHE A 144 -44.53 -4.69 28.12
C PHE A 144 -44.26 -3.36 27.42
N ASN A 145 -45.33 -2.62 27.08
CA ASN A 145 -45.27 -1.35 26.34
C ASN A 145 -45.60 -0.12 27.21
N GLN A 146 -45.53 -0.23 28.53
CA GLN A 146 -45.82 0.88 29.45
C GLN A 146 -44.89 2.09 29.30
N ASP A 147 -43.72 1.94 28.65
CA ASP A 147 -42.79 3.03 28.40
C ASP A 147 -43.10 3.86 27.14
N GLU A 148 -43.95 3.38 26.21
CA GLU A 148 -44.33 4.17 25.02
C GLU A 148 -45.65 4.95 25.18
N LYS A 149 -46.43 4.70 26.24
CA LYS A 149 -47.77 5.33 26.43
C LYS A 149 -47.84 6.38 27.54
N LYS A 150 -46.71 6.86 28.07
CA LYS A 150 -46.72 7.97 29.04
C LYS A 150 -46.96 9.34 28.42
N ASP A 151 -46.72 9.52 27.13
CA ASP A 151 -46.79 10.85 26.51
C ASP A 151 -48.21 11.27 26.07
N ASP A 152 -49.15 10.35 25.87
CA ASP A 152 -50.50 10.69 25.36
C ASP A 152 -51.57 10.90 26.45
N MET A 153 -51.38 10.39 27.67
CA MET A 153 -52.41 10.49 28.73
C MET A 153 -52.24 11.74 29.62
N GLU A 154 -51.03 12.29 29.73
CA GLU A 154 -50.79 13.49 30.54
C GLU A 154 -51.27 14.77 29.84
N ASP A 155 -51.20 14.87 28.50
CA ASP A 155 -51.52 16.12 27.79
C ASP A 155 -53.01 16.56 27.87
N LYS A 156 -53.94 15.64 28.19
CA LYS A 156 -55.36 15.99 28.41
C LYS A 156 -55.69 16.33 29.87
N GLY A 157 -54.99 15.72 30.82
CA GLY A 157 -55.20 15.96 32.26
C GLY A 157 -54.73 17.33 32.71
N TRP A 158 -53.58 17.78 32.19
CA TRP A 158 -53.03 19.10 32.53
C TRP A 158 -53.82 20.24 31.90
N LYS A 159 -54.41 20.08 30.70
CA LYS A 159 -55.29 21.09 30.10
C LYS A 159 -56.57 21.32 30.91
N SER A 160 -57.24 20.25 31.37
CA SER A 160 -58.39 20.39 32.26
C SER A 160 -58.02 20.93 33.65
N LYS A 161 -56.89 20.51 34.22
CA LYS A 161 -56.41 21.07 35.50
C LYS A 161 -56.00 22.53 35.37
N TYR A 162 -55.39 22.92 34.25
CA TYR A 162 -55.03 24.31 33.95
C TYR A 162 -56.26 25.18 33.76
N PHE A 163 -57.30 24.68 33.08
CA PHE A 163 -58.56 25.41 32.92
C PHE A 163 -59.28 25.59 34.26
N LEU A 164 -59.34 24.54 35.08
CA LEU A 164 -59.92 24.60 36.43
C LEU A 164 -59.10 25.51 37.35
N LEU A 165 -57.77 25.48 37.25
CA LEU A 165 -56.88 26.34 38.03
C LEU A 165 -56.97 27.81 37.58
N SER A 166 -57.18 28.06 36.27
CA SER A 166 -57.44 29.38 35.72
C SER A 166 -58.77 29.94 36.22
N ASP A 167 -59.83 29.14 36.24
CA ASP A 167 -61.15 29.53 36.74
C ASP A 167 -61.10 29.80 38.26
N ASN A 168 -60.45 28.92 39.02
CA ASN A 168 -60.20 29.13 40.45
C ASN A 168 -59.30 30.36 40.72
N PHE A 169 -58.36 30.67 39.83
CA PHE A 169 -57.51 31.85 39.94
C PHE A 169 -58.28 33.13 39.64
N GLU A 170 -59.22 33.08 38.70
CA GLU A 170 -60.09 34.20 38.35
C GLU A 170 -61.11 34.50 39.47
N ASP A 171 -61.59 33.46 40.15
CA ASP A 171 -62.39 33.56 41.38
C ASP A 171 -61.56 34.04 42.58
N PHE A 172 -60.31 33.56 42.71
CA PHE A 172 -59.39 34.05 43.74
C PHE A 172 -59.03 35.53 43.53
N LYS A 173 -58.89 35.99 42.28
CA LYS A 173 -58.67 37.41 41.95
C LYS A 173 -59.89 38.28 42.30
N LYS A 174 -61.10 37.77 42.12
CA LYS A 174 -62.35 38.43 42.55
C LYS A 174 -62.49 38.45 44.09
N ASN A 175 -62.01 37.43 44.79
CA ASN A 175 -61.99 37.39 46.26
C ASN A 175 -60.85 38.21 46.90
N SER A 176 -59.69 38.29 46.22
CA SER A 176 -58.54 39.06 46.71
C SER A 176 -58.74 40.58 46.48
N SER A 177 -59.47 40.98 45.45
CA SER A 177 -59.87 42.38 45.24
C SER A 177 -60.96 42.87 46.21
N SER A 178 -61.57 41.98 47.00
CA SER A 178 -62.60 42.30 48.00
C SER A 178 -62.13 42.22 49.46
N THR A 179 -60.86 41.88 49.73
CA THR A 179 -60.29 41.81 51.09
C THR A 179 -59.10 42.75 51.28
N GLY A 180 -59.29 44.01 50.91
CA GLY A 180 -58.40 45.10 51.27
C GLY A 180 -58.76 45.70 52.63
N SER A 181 -58.54 44.99 53.75
CA SER A 181 -58.37 45.64 55.06
C SER A 181 -57.96 44.63 56.14
N GLY A 182 -56.80 44.85 56.76
CA GLY A 182 -56.44 44.27 58.05
C GLY A 182 -55.48 43.08 58.00
N ASN A 183 -54.17 43.36 57.88
CA ASN A 183 -53.10 42.71 58.67
C ASN A 183 -51.72 43.23 58.22
N SER A 184 -51.32 44.39 58.77
CA SER A 184 -50.05 45.05 58.43
C SER A 184 -48.82 44.37 59.04
N LEU A 185 -48.97 43.47 60.04
CA LEU A 185 -47.81 42.86 60.73
C LEU A 185 -47.38 41.50 60.14
N SER A 186 -48.27 40.77 59.45
CA SER A 186 -47.90 39.51 58.76
C SER A 186 -47.37 39.75 57.35
N LEU A 187 -47.75 40.87 56.70
CA LEU A 187 -47.24 41.25 55.39
C LEU A 187 -45.72 41.48 55.39
N GLN A 188 -45.16 41.99 56.48
CA GLN A 188 -43.72 42.28 56.55
C GLN A 188 -42.86 41.01 56.70
N ALA A 189 -43.38 39.96 57.33
CA ALA A 189 -42.74 38.65 57.39
C ALA A 189 -42.84 37.90 56.05
N VAL A 190 -44.01 37.98 55.40
CA VAL A 190 -44.23 37.42 54.06
C VAL A 190 -43.39 38.13 53.00
N LEU A 191 -43.24 39.47 53.07
CA LEU A 191 -42.39 40.22 52.15
C LEU A 191 -40.90 39.88 52.30
N LYS A 192 -40.43 39.67 53.54
CA LYS A 192 -39.03 39.27 53.79
C LYS A 192 -38.73 37.84 53.33
N SER A 193 -39.66 36.88 53.52
CA SER A 193 -39.48 35.53 52.96
C SER A 193 -39.59 35.54 51.44
N GLN A 194 -40.48 36.37 50.89
CA GLN A 194 -40.63 36.56 49.44
C GLN A 194 -39.41 37.25 48.80
N GLU A 195 -38.68 38.08 49.53
CA GLU A 195 -37.39 38.66 49.11
C GLU A 195 -36.26 37.63 49.12
N SER A 196 -36.19 36.75 50.13
CA SER A 196 -35.21 35.64 50.12
C SER A 196 -35.51 34.64 49.00
N ASP A 197 -36.78 34.31 48.78
CA ASP A 197 -37.19 33.42 47.70
C ASP A 197 -36.98 34.08 46.32
N ARG A 198 -37.16 35.40 46.20
CA ARG A 198 -36.80 36.14 44.98
C ARG A 198 -35.31 36.10 44.69
N ALA A 199 -34.46 36.20 45.71
CA ALA A 199 -33.01 36.15 45.54
C ALA A 199 -32.54 34.76 45.10
N THR A 200 -33.10 33.68 45.68
CA THR A 200 -32.79 32.31 45.25
C THR A 200 -33.32 32.01 43.85
N ILE A 201 -34.53 32.45 43.52
CA ILE A 201 -35.09 32.37 42.17
C ILE A 201 -34.23 33.15 41.17
N HIS A 202 -33.71 34.32 41.54
CA HIS A 202 -32.82 35.08 40.67
C HIS A 202 -31.48 34.35 40.43
N SER A 203 -30.88 33.79 41.48
CA SER A 203 -29.68 32.94 41.38
C SER A 203 -29.90 31.74 40.45
N LEU A 204 -31.01 31.02 40.64
CA LEU A 204 -31.35 29.87 39.80
C LEU A 204 -31.63 30.29 38.35
N ASN A 205 -32.23 31.45 38.11
CA ASN A 205 -32.44 31.97 36.75
C ASN A 205 -31.13 32.37 36.06
N VAL A 206 -30.15 32.90 36.81
CA VAL A 206 -28.81 33.17 36.27
C VAL A 206 -28.12 31.85 35.91
N GLU A 207 -28.19 30.84 36.78
CA GLU A 207 -27.63 29.51 36.48
C GLU A 207 -28.32 28.84 35.29
N ILE A 208 -29.65 28.93 35.19
CA ILE A 208 -30.40 28.47 34.02
C ILE A 208 -29.95 29.22 32.77
N SER A 209 -29.77 30.55 32.83
CA SER A 209 -29.27 31.35 31.71
C SER A 209 -27.88 30.89 31.27
N ASP A 210 -26.96 30.69 32.20
CA ASP A 210 -25.60 30.23 31.92
C ASP A 210 -25.56 28.82 31.32
N LEU A 211 -26.40 27.91 31.84
CA LEU A 211 -26.57 26.57 31.28
C LEU A 211 -27.20 26.62 29.88
N THR A 212 -28.13 27.53 29.64
CA THR A 212 -28.77 27.74 28.33
C THR A 212 -27.75 28.26 27.31
N ASP A 213 -26.90 29.21 27.71
CA ASP A 213 -25.80 29.73 26.89
C ASP A 213 -24.74 28.66 26.61
N LYS A 214 -24.42 27.81 27.60
CA LYS A 214 -23.50 26.69 27.43
C LYS A 214 -24.06 25.63 26.49
N LEU A 215 -25.35 25.31 26.60
CA LEU A 215 -26.05 24.44 25.65
C LEU A 215 -26.06 25.04 24.25
N GLY A 216 -26.25 26.36 24.11
CA GLY A 216 -26.15 27.08 22.84
C GLY A 216 -24.77 26.93 22.19
N ARG A 217 -23.69 27.16 22.95
CA ARG A 217 -22.31 27.00 22.47
C ARG A 217 -22.01 25.55 22.06
N LEU A 218 -22.39 24.58 22.89
CA LEU A 218 -22.22 23.16 22.56
C LEU A 218 -22.98 22.78 21.29
N ARG A 219 -24.20 23.30 21.11
CA ARG A 219 -24.99 23.05 19.91
C ARG A 219 -24.35 23.64 18.65
N THR A 220 -23.80 24.86 18.73
CA THR A 220 -23.04 25.46 17.62
C THR A 220 -21.75 24.68 17.32
N GLN A 221 -21.08 24.17 18.35
CA GLN A 221 -19.88 23.36 18.19
C GLN A 221 -20.21 22.03 17.49
N VAL A 222 -21.27 21.34 17.92
CA VAL A 222 -21.74 20.10 17.27
C VAL A 222 -22.10 20.36 15.80
N SER A 223 -22.83 21.44 15.49
CA SER A 223 -23.16 21.81 14.11
C SER A 223 -21.91 22.05 13.25
N SER A 224 -20.89 22.74 13.78
CA SER A 224 -19.65 22.98 13.04
C SER A 224 -18.83 21.70 12.82
N LEU A 225 -18.88 20.75 13.77
CA LEU A 225 -18.24 19.45 13.64
C LEU A 225 -18.97 18.57 12.62
N GLU A 226 -20.30 18.63 12.57
CA GLU A 226 -21.12 17.93 11.57
C GLU A 226 -20.84 18.45 10.15
N GLU A 227 -20.75 19.77 9.97
CA GLU A 227 -20.34 20.37 8.68
C GLU A 227 -18.91 19.98 8.30
N GLY A 228 -17.98 19.99 9.27
CA GLY A 228 -16.61 19.50 9.07
C GLY A 228 -16.55 18.04 8.66
N LYS A 229 -17.36 17.18 9.27
CA LYS A 229 -17.49 15.77 8.90
C LYS A 229 -18.05 15.61 7.49
N ALA A 230 -19.12 16.32 7.14
CA ALA A 230 -19.73 16.26 5.81
C ALA A 230 -18.78 16.70 4.70
N THR A 231 -18.00 17.76 4.93
CA THR A 231 -16.97 18.22 3.97
C THR A 231 -15.83 17.22 3.84
N ASN A 232 -15.39 16.60 4.94
CA ASN A 232 -14.35 15.57 4.89
C ASN A 232 -14.84 14.31 4.16
N GLU A 233 -16.07 13.87 4.40
CA GLU A 233 -16.70 12.76 3.66
C GLU A 233 -16.82 13.08 2.16
N GLY A 234 -17.08 14.34 1.80
CA GLY A 234 -17.02 14.82 0.42
C GLY A 234 -15.64 14.60 -0.20
N LYS A 235 -14.58 15.11 0.45
CA LYS A 235 -13.20 14.94 -0.02
C LYS A 235 -12.78 13.48 -0.15
N VAL A 236 -13.18 12.64 0.80
CA VAL A 236 -12.91 11.19 0.75
C VAL A 236 -13.60 10.56 -0.46
N ARG A 237 -14.84 10.93 -0.76
CA ARG A 237 -15.54 10.47 -1.97
C ARG A 237 -14.84 10.93 -3.26
N ASP A 238 -14.42 12.19 -3.33
CA ASP A 238 -13.74 12.74 -4.51
C ASP A 238 -12.39 12.06 -4.74
N LEU A 239 -11.57 11.92 -3.70
CA LEU A 239 -10.29 11.18 -3.76
C LEU A 239 -10.49 9.71 -4.12
N SER A 240 -11.55 9.08 -3.61
CA SER A 240 -11.88 7.69 -3.95
C SER A 240 -12.27 7.54 -5.43
N SER A 241 -13.01 8.52 -5.98
CA SER A 241 -13.38 8.57 -7.40
C SER A 241 -12.16 8.80 -8.29
N GLU A 242 -11.28 9.74 -7.92
CA GLU A 242 -10.05 10.03 -8.64
C GLU A 242 -9.12 8.80 -8.65
N LEU A 243 -8.93 8.16 -7.49
CA LEU A 243 -8.15 6.92 -7.38
C LEU A 243 -8.73 5.79 -8.23
N HIS A 244 -10.06 5.68 -8.30
CA HIS A 244 -10.72 4.70 -9.16
C HIS A 244 -10.46 4.99 -10.64
N SER A 245 -10.59 6.25 -11.07
CA SER A 245 -10.33 6.66 -12.45
C SER A 245 -8.86 6.45 -12.86
N ALA A 246 -7.92 6.77 -11.96
CA ALA A 246 -6.50 6.53 -12.17
C ALA A 246 -6.18 5.03 -12.28
N LYS A 247 -6.80 4.19 -11.43
CA LYS A 247 -6.65 2.74 -11.51
C LYS A 247 -7.16 2.17 -12.83
N ILE A 248 -8.30 2.66 -13.33
CA ILE A 248 -8.83 2.27 -14.64
C ILE A 248 -7.85 2.68 -15.74
N SER A 249 -7.39 3.93 -15.75
CA SER A 249 -6.44 4.43 -16.75
C SER A 249 -5.13 3.64 -16.77
N MET A 250 -4.57 3.32 -15.59
CA MET A 250 -3.37 2.48 -15.48
C MET A 250 -3.62 1.05 -15.99
N SER A 251 -4.78 0.47 -15.68
CA SER A 251 -5.18 -0.85 -16.18
C SER A 251 -5.29 -0.87 -17.71
N GLU A 252 -5.92 0.16 -18.30
CA GLU A 252 -6.05 0.30 -19.76
C GLU A 252 -4.68 0.49 -20.43
N ALA A 253 -3.81 1.31 -19.84
CA ALA A 253 -2.45 1.51 -20.34
C ALA A 253 -1.63 0.20 -20.31
N LEU A 254 -1.79 -0.61 -19.25
CA LEU A 254 -1.14 -1.91 -19.13
C LEU A 254 -1.65 -2.89 -20.19
N GLN A 255 -2.97 -2.99 -20.37
CA GLN A 255 -3.58 -3.82 -21.42
C GLN A 255 -3.12 -3.39 -22.83
N SER A 256 -3.05 -2.08 -23.08
CA SER A 256 -2.54 -1.54 -24.36
C SER A 256 -1.09 -1.96 -24.62
N LYS A 257 -0.22 -1.88 -23.60
CA LYS A 257 1.17 -2.32 -23.71
C LYS A 257 1.31 -3.83 -23.86
N GLU A 258 0.49 -4.61 -23.18
CA GLU A 258 0.44 -6.06 -23.33
C GLU A 258 0.05 -6.46 -24.76
N VAL A 259 -0.94 -5.78 -25.35
CA VAL A 259 -1.34 -5.98 -26.75
C VAL A 259 -0.22 -5.56 -27.72
N GLU A 260 0.48 -4.45 -27.45
CA GLU A 260 1.62 -4.01 -28.27
C GLU A 260 2.76 -5.04 -28.25
N LEU A 261 3.10 -5.58 -27.08
CA LEU A 261 4.11 -6.63 -26.94
C LEU A 261 3.70 -7.92 -27.63
N ARG A 262 2.44 -8.37 -27.47
CA ARG A 262 1.92 -9.53 -28.21
C ARG A 262 2.03 -9.35 -29.72
N LYS A 263 1.69 -8.18 -30.24
CA LYS A 263 1.82 -7.86 -31.67
C LYS A 263 3.28 -7.93 -32.13
N LYS A 264 4.21 -7.36 -31.35
CA LYS A 264 5.65 -7.43 -31.66
C LYS A 264 6.14 -8.88 -31.68
N THR A 265 5.77 -9.68 -30.69
CA THR A 265 6.09 -11.12 -30.66
C THR A 265 5.57 -11.83 -31.90
N GLN A 266 4.29 -11.62 -32.26
CA GLN A 266 3.70 -12.22 -33.45
C GLN A 266 4.44 -11.82 -34.74
N THR A 267 4.86 -10.56 -34.88
CA THR A 267 5.63 -10.13 -36.05
C THR A 267 7.01 -10.82 -36.12
N LEU A 268 7.71 -10.94 -34.98
CA LEU A 268 9.00 -11.62 -34.91
C LEU A 268 8.87 -13.11 -35.21
N GLU A 269 7.85 -13.77 -34.67
CA GLU A 269 7.54 -15.17 -34.97
C GLU A 269 7.27 -15.36 -36.47
N SER A 270 6.49 -14.47 -37.09
CA SER A 270 6.23 -14.55 -38.53
C SER A 270 7.48 -14.34 -39.39
N GLU A 271 8.40 -13.48 -38.96
CA GLU A 271 9.65 -13.26 -39.69
C GLU A 271 10.61 -14.45 -39.51
N LEU A 272 10.65 -15.04 -38.32
CA LEU A 272 11.40 -16.26 -38.05
C LEU A 272 10.87 -17.43 -38.89
N GLU A 273 9.55 -17.58 -38.99
CA GLU A 273 8.94 -18.61 -39.84
C GLU A 273 9.30 -18.41 -41.31
N LYS A 274 9.22 -17.16 -41.82
CA LYS A 274 9.69 -16.85 -43.18
C LYS A 274 11.17 -17.13 -43.38
N GLN A 275 12.02 -16.90 -42.37
CA GLN A 275 13.44 -17.24 -42.45
C GLN A 275 13.66 -18.76 -42.51
N ARG A 276 12.91 -19.53 -41.73
CA ARG A 276 12.93 -21.01 -41.79
C ARG A 276 12.48 -21.52 -43.15
N GLU A 277 11.39 -20.98 -43.70
CA GLU A 277 10.90 -21.31 -45.03
C GLU A 277 11.94 -21.00 -46.11
N ARG A 278 12.55 -19.80 -46.08
CA ARG A 278 13.62 -19.43 -47.02
C ARG A 278 14.83 -20.35 -46.92
N PHE A 279 15.24 -20.70 -45.69
CA PHE A 279 16.34 -21.63 -45.46
C PHE A 279 16.01 -23.03 -46.00
N LEU A 280 14.79 -23.53 -45.76
CA LEU A 280 14.35 -24.83 -46.24
C LEU A 280 14.26 -24.88 -47.76
N CYS A 281 13.73 -23.84 -48.42
CA CYS A 281 13.75 -23.72 -49.88
C CYS A 281 15.18 -23.72 -50.43
N SER A 282 16.10 -22.95 -49.83
CA SER A 282 17.49 -22.92 -50.26
C SER A 282 18.20 -24.27 -50.06
N MET A 283 17.90 -24.99 -48.97
CA MET A 283 18.37 -26.36 -48.75
C MET A 283 17.83 -27.31 -49.83
N GLN A 284 16.54 -27.22 -50.16
CA GLN A 284 15.93 -28.04 -51.20
C GLN A 284 16.56 -27.77 -52.58
N GLU A 285 16.79 -26.50 -52.93
CA GLU A 285 17.50 -26.13 -54.17
C GLU A 285 18.91 -26.73 -54.22
N LYS A 286 19.64 -26.71 -53.09
CA LYS A 286 20.97 -27.32 -53.00
C LYS A 286 20.93 -28.85 -53.08
N GLU A 287 19.91 -29.48 -52.51
CA GLU A 287 19.68 -30.92 -52.68
C GLU A 287 19.37 -31.29 -54.13
N ASP A 288 18.57 -30.49 -54.83
CA ASP A 288 18.27 -30.67 -56.25
C ASP A 288 19.53 -30.45 -57.12
N GLU A 289 20.33 -29.42 -56.84
CA GLU A 289 21.63 -29.21 -57.51
C GLU A 289 22.58 -30.39 -57.29
N LEU A 290 22.67 -30.90 -56.06
CA LEU A 290 23.49 -32.08 -55.73
C LEU A 290 22.99 -33.33 -56.43
N LYS A 291 21.67 -33.49 -56.55
CA LYS A 291 21.06 -34.58 -57.30
C LYS A 291 21.41 -34.48 -58.78
N VAL A 292 21.26 -33.30 -59.39
CA VAL A 292 21.66 -33.07 -60.79
C VAL A 292 23.16 -33.32 -61.00
N MET A 293 24.02 -32.86 -60.08
CA MET A 293 25.46 -33.14 -60.15
C MET A 293 25.76 -34.64 -60.03
N ARG A 294 25.06 -35.35 -59.15
CA ARG A 294 25.18 -36.81 -59.01
C ARG A 294 24.73 -37.52 -60.29
N ASP A 295 23.57 -37.17 -60.82
CA ASP A 295 23.02 -37.75 -62.04
C ASP A 295 23.97 -37.47 -63.23
N ASN A 296 24.52 -36.26 -63.33
CA ASN A 296 25.52 -35.90 -64.34
C ASN A 296 26.82 -36.68 -64.18
N LEU A 297 27.29 -36.90 -62.95
CA LEU A 297 28.47 -37.72 -62.67
C LEU A 297 28.22 -39.18 -63.03
N GLU A 298 27.05 -39.72 -62.69
CA GLU A 298 26.63 -41.08 -63.03
C GLU A 298 26.56 -41.25 -64.55
N MET A 299 25.92 -40.33 -65.27
CA MET A 299 25.92 -40.30 -66.74
C MET A 299 27.33 -40.16 -67.33
N ALA A 300 28.21 -39.38 -66.71
CA ALA A 300 29.60 -39.22 -67.14
C ALA A 300 30.44 -40.49 -66.88
N ILE A 301 30.13 -41.24 -65.82
CA ILE A 301 30.74 -42.55 -65.54
C ILE A 301 30.23 -43.58 -66.54
N ASP A 302 28.93 -43.61 -66.84
CA ASP A 302 28.35 -44.50 -67.85
C ASP A 302 28.89 -44.21 -69.26
N ASN A 303 28.94 -42.94 -69.65
CA ASN A 303 29.53 -42.51 -70.92
C ASN A 303 31.06 -42.65 -70.93
N GLY A 304 31.72 -42.47 -69.77
CA GLY A 304 33.15 -42.65 -69.57
C GLY A 304 33.56 -44.12 -69.63
N PHE A 305 32.72 -45.03 -69.16
CA PHE A 305 32.88 -46.47 -69.29
C PHE A 305 32.75 -46.92 -70.76
N VAL A 306 31.78 -46.36 -71.49
CA VAL A 306 31.65 -46.54 -72.95
C VAL A 306 32.86 -45.93 -73.70
N SER A 307 33.36 -44.77 -73.27
CA SER A 307 34.52 -44.10 -73.88
C SER A 307 35.86 -44.78 -73.53
N TYR A 308 35.99 -45.38 -72.35
CA TYR A 308 37.15 -46.16 -71.91
C TYR A 308 37.26 -47.49 -72.66
N MET A 309 36.12 -48.14 -72.91
CA MET A 309 36.06 -49.31 -73.80
C MET A 309 36.40 -48.94 -75.26
N ASN A 310 36.18 -47.68 -75.66
CA ASN A 310 36.49 -47.18 -77.02
C ASN A 310 37.90 -46.55 -77.17
N ARG A 311 38.64 -46.33 -76.06
CA ARG A 311 39.98 -45.68 -76.02
C ARG A 311 41.14 -46.66 -75.81
N LYS A 312 41.03 -47.88 -76.31
CA LYS A 312 42.18 -48.82 -76.41
C LYS A 312 43.02 -48.61 -77.67
N SER A 313 43.04 -47.39 -78.23
CA SER A 313 43.92 -46.99 -79.32
C SER A 313 44.42 -45.56 -79.11
N SER A 314 45.75 -45.43 -79.02
CA SER A 314 46.54 -44.19 -79.11
C SER A 314 46.60 -43.27 -77.88
N GLY A 315 47.47 -43.64 -76.94
CA GLY A 315 48.75 -42.94 -76.68
C GLY A 315 48.82 -41.41 -76.58
N HIS A 316 49.32 -40.99 -75.41
CA HIS A 316 50.17 -39.82 -75.14
C HIS A 316 49.48 -38.47 -74.83
N ILE A 317 49.54 -38.06 -73.55
CA ILE A 317 49.20 -36.72 -73.07
C ILE A 317 50.51 -35.95 -72.91
N ASN A 318 50.66 -34.86 -73.67
CA ASN A 318 51.82 -33.96 -73.61
C ASN A 318 51.57 -32.84 -72.58
N ALA A 319 52.63 -32.41 -71.90
CA ALA A 319 52.62 -31.36 -70.87
C ALA A 319 52.06 -30.00 -71.33
N SER A 320 51.99 -29.74 -72.63
CA SER A 320 51.40 -28.52 -73.22
C SER A 320 49.87 -28.45 -73.10
N GLN A 321 49.19 -29.53 -72.70
CA GLN A 321 47.75 -29.50 -72.42
C GLN A 321 47.44 -29.01 -71.00
N LEU A 322 48.41 -29.04 -70.08
CA LEU A 322 48.22 -28.58 -68.70
C LEU A 322 48.22 -27.05 -68.63
N ASP A 323 49.12 -26.40 -69.37
CA ASP A 323 49.16 -24.92 -69.46
C ASP A 323 47.91 -24.35 -70.16
N ASN A 324 47.44 -25.03 -71.21
CA ASN A 324 46.19 -24.67 -71.89
C ASN A 324 44.96 -24.89 -71.00
N LEU A 325 44.97 -25.84 -70.06
CA LEU A 325 43.86 -26.03 -69.11
C LEU A 325 43.79 -24.89 -68.11
N THR A 326 44.93 -24.40 -67.61
CA THR A 326 45.00 -23.27 -66.68
C THR A 326 44.46 -21.99 -67.32
N GLU A 327 44.79 -21.74 -68.59
CA GLU A 327 44.28 -20.59 -69.34
C GLU A 327 42.78 -20.73 -69.69
N LYS A 328 42.30 -21.96 -69.97
CA LYS A 328 40.89 -22.23 -70.29
C LYS A 328 39.97 -22.35 -69.06
N LEU A 329 40.54 -22.56 -67.87
CA LEU A 329 39.85 -22.54 -66.57
C LEU A 329 39.71 -21.13 -65.99
N GLY A 330 40.27 -20.09 -66.64
CA GLY A 330 40.07 -18.70 -66.23
C GLY A 330 40.55 -18.40 -64.81
N LEU A 331 41.56 -19.13 -64.32
CA LEU A 331 42.16 -18.88 -63.01
C LEU A 331 43.13 -17.70 -63.13
N CYS A 332 42.57 -16.50 -63.25
CA CYS A 332 43.31 -15.26 -63.05
C CYS A 332 43.81 -15.21 -61.60
N VAL A 333 45.13 -15.27 -61.40
CA VAL A 333 45.78 -15.08 -60.07
C VAL A 333 45.36 -13.73 -59.42
N GLU A 334 44.93 -12.77 -60.23
CA GLU A 334 44.33 -11.51 -59.77
C GLU A 334 42.93 -11.67 -59.15
N ASP A 335 42.11 -12.61 -59.62
CA ASP A 335 40.77 -12.86 -59.07
C ASP A 335 40.85 -13.62 -57.74
N GLU A 336 41.79 -14.55 -57.59
CA GLU A 336 42.09 -15.18 -56.28
C GLU A 336 42.59 -14.15 -55.26
N SER A 337 43.45 -13.22 -55.69
CA SER A 337 43.94 -12.14 -54.83
C SER A 337 42.84 -11.15 -54.43
N ARG A 338 41.94 -10.77 -55.36
CA ARG A 338 40.76 -9.93 -55.06
C ARG A 338 39.77 -10.64 -54.14
N MET A 339 39.52 -11.92 -54.38
CA MET A 339 38.64 -12.75 -53.54
C MET A 339 39.21 -12.91 -52.13
N MET A 340 40.53 -13.11 -52.01
CA MET A 340 41.23 -13.17 -50.72
C MET A 340 41.15 -11.84 -49.96
N ILE A 341 41.32 -10.70 -50.64
CA ILE A 341 41.17 -9.37 -50.04
C ILE A 341 39.74 -9.14 -49.56
N HIS A 342 38.73 -9.43 -50.38
CA HIS A 342 37.33 -9.30 -49.98
C HIS A 342 36.99 -10.17 -48.77
N TYR A 343 37.49 -11.41 -48.72
CA TYR A 343 37.30 -12.30 -47.57
C TYR A 343 38.01 -11.77 -46.31
N SER A 344 39.20 -11.18 -46.45
CA SER A 344 39.92 -10.55 -45.35
C SER A 344 39.20 -9.31 -44.81
N GLU A 345 38.57 -8.52 -45.69
CA GLU A 345 37.79 -7.35 -45.28
C GLU A 345 36.48 -7.77 -44.58
N GLU A 346 35.80 -8.79 -45.13
CA GLU A 346 34.56 -9.32 -44.55
C GLU A 346 34.79 -9.96 -43.17
N THR A 347 35.91 -10.66 -43.00
CA THR A 347 36.33 -11.17 -41.68
C THR A 347 36.66 -10.04 -40.71
N ALA A 348 37.36 -8.99 -41.15
CA ALA A 348 37.63 -7.82 -40.31
C ALA A 348 36.34 -7.08 -39.89
N ARG A 349 35.33 -6.99 -40.76
CA ARG A 349 34.02 -6.43 -40.40
C ARG A 349 33.32 -7.26 -39.34
N LYS A 350 33.29 -8.58 -39.51
CA LYS A 350 32.72 -9.52 -38.53
C LYS A 350 33.48 -9.48 -37.20
N GLU A 351 34.81 -9.39 -37.23
CA GLU A 351 35.63 -9.24 -36.02
C GLU A 351 35.35 -7.93 -35.28
N LYS A 352 35.15 -6.83 -36.02
CA LYS A 352 34.74 -5.55 -35.42
C LYS A 352 33.36 -5.64 -34.79
N GLU A 353 32.41 -6.29 -35.45
CA GLU A 353 31.06 -6.52 -34.90
C GLU A 353 31.11 -7.40 -33.64
N VAL A 354 31.84 -8.52 -33.69
CA VAL A 354 32.05 -9.41 -32.53
C VAL A 354 32.75 -8.66 -31.38
N SER A 355 33.74 -7.82 -31.68
CA SER A 355 34.38 -6.97 -30.67
C SER A 355 33.41 -5.96 -30.06
N GLY A 356 32.55 -5.34 -30.89
CA GLY A 356 31.48 -4.44 -30.45
C GLY A 356 30.46 -5.14 -29.55
N LEU A 357 29.97 -6.32 -29.95
CA LEU A 357 29.07 -7.15 -29.15
C LEU A 357 29.72 -7.58 -27.82
N ARG A 358 31.01 -7.94 -27.82
CA ARG A 358 31.76 -8.24 -26.59
C ARG A 358 31.93 -7.02 -25.68
N ALA A 359 32.07 -5.82 -26.24
CA ALA A 359 32.09 -4.59 -25.45
C ALA A 359 30.71 -4.34 -24.81
N GLN A 360 29.63 -4.45 -25.60
CA GLN A 360 28.25 -4.32 -25.10
C GLN A 360 27.94 -5.35 -24.00
N ILE A 361 28.39 -6.60 -24.14
CA ILE A 361 28.24 -7.62 -23.10
C ILE A 361 28.96 -7.18 -21.81
N ARG A 362 30.20 -6.69 -21.91
CA ARG A 362 30.94 -6.20 -20.73
C ARG A 362 30.25 -5.01 -20.06
N ASP A 363 29.69 -4.09 -20.85
CA ASP A 363 28.96 -2.92 -20.34
C ASP A 363 27.68 -3.36 -19.63
N LEU A 364 26.92 -4.29 -20.22
CA LEU A 364 25.72 -4.86 -19.62
C LEU A 364 26.03 -5.67 -18.35
N GLU A 365 27.10 -6.47 -18.35
CA GLU A 365 27.57 -7.18 -17.15
C GLU A 365 28.03 -6.24 -16.04
N SER A 366 28.66 -5.12 -16.40
CA SER A 366 29.04 -4.07 -15.45
C SER A 366 27.80 -3.40 -14.85
N ALA A 367 26.82 -3.04 -15.69
CA ALA A 367 25.56 -2.47 -15.24
C ALA A 367 24.78 -3.44 -14.33
N MET A 368 24.76 -4.74 -14.68
CA MET A 368 24.15 -5.78 -13.85
C MET A 368 24.83 -5.88 -12.48
N ARG A 369 26.17 -5.90 -12.43
CA ARG A 369 26.92 -5.91 -11.17
C ARG A 369 26.68 -4.66 -10.34
N GLU A 370 26.58 -3.50 -10.97
CA GLU A 370 26.26 -2.25 -10.28
C GLU A 370 24.85 -2.28 -9.67
N ILE A 371 23.85 -2.77 -10.41
CA ILE A 371 22.48 -2.93 -9.91
C ILE A 371 22.45 -3.92 -8.75
N GLN A 372 23.16 -5.05 -8.86
CA GLN A 372 23.28 -6.03 -7.77
C GLN A 372 23.92 -5.42 -6.51
N ALA A 373 24.98 -4.64 -6.66
CA ALA A 373 25.61 -3.94 -5.53
C ALA A 373 24.65 -2.94 -4.87
N ARG A 374 23.92 -2.16 -5.67
CA ARG A 374 22.89 -1.22 -5.17
C ARG A 374 21.77 -1.95 -4.41
N PHE A 375 21.35 -3.12 -4.90
CA PHE A 375 20.33 -3.93 -4.23
C PHE A 375 20.81 -4.41 -2.86
N ILE A 376 22.04 -4.95 -2.79
CA ILE A 376 22.64 -5.39 -1.52
C ILE A 376 22.76 -4.22 -0.54
N SER A 377 23.24 -3.05 -0.96
CA SER A 377 23.32 -1.87 -0.08
C SER A 377 21.94 -1.44 0.43
N LYS A 378 20.90 -1.50 -0.40
CA LYS A 378 19.53 -1.20 0.03
C LYS A 378 18.99 -2.25 1.00
N GLU A 379 19.29 -3.52 0.78
CA GLU A 379 18.92 -4.60 1.69
C GLU A 379 19.59 -4.44 3.06
N GLU A 380 20.88 -4.07 3.09
CA GLU A 380 21.60 -3.76 4.34
C GLU A 380 21.00 -2.55 5.08
N GLU A 381 20.61 -1.50 4.35
CA GLU A 381 19.89 -0.34 4.93
C GLU A 381 18.54 -0.76 5.53
N TYR A 382 17.76 -1.58 4.82
CA TYR A 382 16.48 -2.07 5.32
C TYR A 382 16.63 -2.98 6.54
N ILE A 383 17.63 -3.87 6.54
CA ILE A 383 17.94 -4.72 7.70
C ILE A 383 18.28 -3.85 8.91
N SER A 384 19.11 -2.82 8.72
CA SER A 384 19.51 -1.89 9.79
C SER A 384 18.31 -1.11 10.34
N GLU A 385 17.39 -0.67 9.48
CA GLU A 385 16.17 0.04 9.90
C GLU A 385 15.18 -0.89 10.62
N VAL A 386 15.05 -2.15 10.17
CA VAL A 386 14.25 -3.16 10.87
C VAL A 386 14.84 -3.47 12.24
N GLU A 387 16.16 -3.58 12.36
CA GLU A 387 16.82 -3.79 13.66
C GLU A 387 16.58 -2.59 14.59
N ARG A 388 16.72 -1.36 14.08
CA ARG A 388 16.44 -0.12 14.83
C ARG A 388 15.00 -0.05 15.32
N LEU A 389 14.03 -0.33 14.45
CA LEU A 389 12.60 -0.34 14.80
C LEU A 389 12.26 -1.47 15.78
N SER A 390 12.89 -2.64 15.62
CA SER A 390 12.75 -3.76 16.54
C SER A 390 13.27 -3.40 17.94
N ASP A 391 14.41 -2.72 18.03
CA ASP A 391 14.98 -2.25 19.29
C ASP A 391 14.11 -1.18 19.95
N GLU A 392 13.61 -0.21 19.17
CA GLU A 392 12.68 0.81 19.64
C GLU A 392 11.38 0.18 20.16
N ALA A 393 10.80 -0.77 19.43
CA ALA A 393 9.63 -1.53 19.87
C ALA A 393 9.93 -2.35 21.13
N ALA A 394 11.14 -2.91 21.28
CA ALA A 394 11.55 -3.61 22.48
C ALA A 394 11.69 -2.66 23.69
N VAL A 395 12.18 -1.43 23.49
CA VAL A 395 12.20 -0.39 24.54
C VAL A 395 10.78 0.01 24.94
N LEU A 396 9.91 0.29 23.97
CA LEU A 396 8.52 0.66 24.24
C LEU A 396 7.75 -0.47 24.91
N ARG A 397 7.98 -1.73 24.53
CA ARG A 397 7.43 -2.90 25.23
C ARG A 397 7.92 -3.02 26.68
N ARG A 398 9.17 -2.62 26.96
CA ARG A 398 9.70 -2.58 28.34
C ARG A 398 9.07 -1.43 29.14
N MET A 399 8.88 -0.27 28.54
CA MET A 399 8.26 0.90 29.18
C MET A 399 6.76 0.70 29.41
N SER A 400 6.01 0.16 28.45
CA SER A 400 4.57 -0.09 28.59
C SER A 400 4.23 -1.12 29.67
N LYS A 401 5.20 -1.96 30.06
CA LYS A 401 5.02 -2.97 31.11
C LYS A 401 5.50 -2.49 32.49
N SER A 402 6.01 -1.26 32.65
CA SER A 402 6.60 -0.83 33.92
C SER A 402 5.59 -0.66 35.06
N ASP A 403 4.35 -0.27 34.77
CA ASP A 403 3.49 0.25 35.84
C ASP A 403 2.72 -0.84 36.59
N LEU A 404 2.40 -1.97 35.94
CA LEU A 404 1.73 -3.12 36.56
C LEU A 404 2.69 -4.18 37.11
N ASN A 405 3.93 -4.16 36.63
CA ASN A 405 4.89 -5.24 36.83
C ASN A 405 5.87 -4.98 37.98
N VAL A 406 6.00 -3.73 38.44
CA VAL A 406 6.91 -3.36 39.54
C VAL A 406 6.47 -3.97 40.87
N GLU A 407 5.17 -4.02 41.17
CA GLU A 407 4.68 -4.62 42.42
C GLU A 407 4.79 -6.16 42.41
N TYR A 408 4.47 -6.82 41.29
CA TYR A 408 4.71 -8.25 41.13
C TYR A 408 6.21 -8.57 41.20
N LEU A 409 7.04 -7.80 40.49
CA LEU A 409 8.49 -7.96 40.51
C LEU A 409 9.06 -7.79 41.92
N LYS A 410 8.57 -6.80 42.68
CA LYS A 410 8.97 -6.59 44.08
C LYS A 410 8.64 -7.81 44.93
N ASN A 411 7.45 -8.40 44.80
CA ASN A 411 7.07 -9.61 45.53
C ASN A 411 7.92 -10.82 45.14
N VAL A 412 8.16 -11.04 43.84
CA VAL A 412 8.99 -12.17 43.37
C VAL A 412 10.45 -12.00 43.78
N VAL A 413 11.00 -10.79 43.71
CA VAL A 413 12.39 -10.50 44.13
C VAL A 413 12.56 -10.64 45.64
N VAL A 414 11.62 -10.13 46.43
CA VAL A 414 11.63 -10.30 47.90
C VAL A 414 11.57 -11.78 48.27
N ASN A 415 10.66 -12.55 47.65
CA ASN A 415 10.57 -13.98 47.89
C ASN A 415 11.82 -14.73 47.40
N TYR A 416 12.46 -14.31 46.31
CA TYR A 416 13.73 -14.87 45.83
C TYR A 416 14.87 -14.68 46.84
N MET A 417 14.93 -13.51 47.48
CA MET A 417 15.95 -13.21 48.49
C MET A 417 15.70 -13.94 49.82
N LEU A 418 14.43 -14.13 50.20
CA LEU A 418 14.04 -14.77 51.47
C LEU A 418 13.97 -16.30 51.40
N SER A 419 13.69 -16.86 50.22
CA SER A 419 13.62 -18.31 50.04
C SER A 419 15.02 -18.92 50.15
N SER A 420 15.12 -20.11 50.76
CA SER A 420 16.37 -20.87 50.86
C SER A 420 16.41 -22.10 49.95
N ASP A 421 15.27 -22.44 49.35
CA ASP A 421 15.13 -23.59 48.47
C ASP A 421 15.52 -23.27 47.01
N ILE A 422 16.12 -24.25 46.33
CA ILE A 422 16.75 -24.11 45.01
C ILE A 422 15.68 -24.13 43.92
N ALA A 423 14.68 -25.00 44.05
CA ALA A 423 13.61 -25.12 43.05
C ALA A 423 12.73 -23.88 43.02
N SER A 424 12.35 -23.35 44.20
CA SER A 424 11.63 -22.08 44.32
C SER A 424 12.45 -20.89 43.82
N LYS A 425 13.77 -20.84 44.07
CA LYS A 425 14.65 -19.80 43.50
C LYS A 425 14.73 -19.84 41.98
N GLU A 426 14.85 -21.00 41.37
CA GLU A 426 14.86 -21.12 39.91
C GLU A 426 13.52 -20.72 39.30
N HIS A 427 12.41 -21.11 39.93
CA HIS A 427 11.07 -20.72 39.50
C HIS A 427 10.87 -19.20 39.56
N MET A 428 11.24 -18.57 40.68
CA MET A 428 11.17 -17.11 40.83
C MET A 428 12.16 -16.38 39.92
N LEU A 429 13.34 -16.94 39.65
CA LEU A 429 14.30 -16.37 38.69
C LEU A 429 13.74 -16.41 37.26
N ASN A 430 13.10 -17.51 36.86
CA ASN A 430 12.44 -17.60 35.56
C ASN A 430 11.26 -16.61 35.47
N ALA A 431 10.52 -16.41 36.57
CA ALA A 431 9.46 -15.40 36.65
C ALA A 431 10.04 -13.97 36.51
N ILE A 432 11.13 -13.63 37.23
CA ILE A 432 11.84 -12.34 37.09
C ILE A 432 12.35 -12.14 35.66
N ALA A 433 12.92 -13.18 35.05
CA ALA A 433 13.42 -13.11 33.68
C ALA A 433 12.30 -12.88 32.65
N ALA A 434 11.14 -13.48 32.84
CA ALA A 434 9.97 -13.29 31.98
C ALA A 434 9.38 -11.87 32.16
N VAL A 435 9.30 -11.41 33.41
CA VAL A 435 8.82 -10.09 33.83
C VAL A 435 9.69 -8.96 33.28
N LEU A 436 11.02 -9.09 33.38
CA LEU A 436 11.98 -8.10 32.88
C LEU A 436 12.36 -8.31 31.41
N VAL A 437 11.77 -9.31 30.75
CA VAL A 437 12.00 -9.67 29.34
C VAL A 437 13.50 -9.78 29.04
N PHE A 438 14.20 -10.60 29.82
CA PHE A 438 15.61 -10.87 29.58
C PHE A 438 15.81 -11.60 28.26
N SER A 439 16.88 -11.25 27.54
CA SER A 439 17.30 -12.01 26.36
C SER A 439 17.68 -13.44 26.76
N ASP A 440 17.45 -14.42 25.88
CA ASP A 440 17.88 -15.80 26.11
C ASP A 440 19.38 -15.93 26.42
N LYS A 441 20.20 -14.99 25.94
CA LYS A 441 21.64 -14.90 26.25
C LYS A 441 21.90 -14.48 27.70
N GLU A 442 21.05 -13.63 28.26
CA GLU A 442 21.15 -13.14 29.64
C GLU A 442 20.67 -14.19 30.63
N VAL A 443 19.53 -14.84 30.35
CA VAL A 443 19.01 -15.94 31.17
C VAL A 443 20.02 -17.09 31.28
N ARG A 444 20.69 -17.45 30.17
CA ARG A 444 21.75 -18.47 30.17
C ARG A 444 22.96 -18.07 31.02
N ARG A 445 23.40 -16.80 30.96
CA ARG A 445 24.50 -16.30 31.82
C ARG A 445 24.15 -16.36 33.30
N ILE A 446 22.93 -15.97 33.64
CA ILE A 446 22.48 -15.96 35.05
C ILE A 446 22.34 -17.39 35.59
N LYS A 447 21.78 -18.32 34.80
CA LYS A 447 21.71 -19.75 35.17
C LYS A 447 23.09 -20.38 35.35
N ALA A 448 24.05 -20.05 34.49
CA ALA A 448 25.44 -20.50 34.62
C ALA A 448 26.13 -19.94 35.87
N PHE A 449 25.83 -18.69 36.24
CA PHE A 449 26.35 -18.09 37.48
C PHE A 449 25.72 -18.73 38.73
N HIS A 450 24.40 -18.93 38.74
CA HIS A 450 23.69 -19.56 39.85
C HIS A 450 24.15 -20.99 40.10
N SER A 451 24.34 -21.79 39.05
CA SER A 451 24.91 -23.13 39.17
C SER A 451 26.32 -23.08 39.75
N SER A 452 27.20 -22.18 39.27
CA SER A 452 28.56 -22.03 39.79
C SER A 452 28.64 -21.57 41.26
N TRP A 453 27.68 -20.76 41.71
CA TRP A 453 27.62 -20.25 43.08
C TRP A 453 27.17 -21.32 44.08
N LEU A 454 26.28 -22.23 43.65
CA LEU A 454 25.81 -23.37 44.44
C LEU A 454 26.92 -24.40 44.71
N TRP A 455 27.87 -24.61 43.79
CA TRP A 455 29.03 -25.49 44.02
C TRP A 455 30.08 -24.93 44.98
N LYS A 456 29.94 -23.67 45.43
CA LYS A 456 30.87 -23.03 46.36
C LYS A 456 30.44 -23.10 47.84
N LYS A 457 29.27 -23.68 48.12
CA LYS A 457 28.83 -24.06 49.46
C LYS A 457 28.49 -25.56 49.47
N SER A 458 29.52 -26.39 49.42
CA SER A 458 29.49 -27.73 50.01
C SER A 458 30.71 -27.92 50.89
#